data_AF-A0ABD0QBU0-F1
#
_entry.id   AF-A0ABD0QBU0-F1
#
_cell.length_a   1.000
_cell.length_b   1.000
_cell.length_c   1.000
_cell.angle_alpha   90.00
_cell.angle_beta   90.00
_cell.angle_gamma   90.00
#
_symmetry.space_group_name_H-M   'P 1'
#
loop_
_entity.id
_entity.type
_entity.pdbx_description
1 polymer ?
#
loop_
_entity_poly.entity_id
_entity_poly.type
_entity_poly.pdbx_seq_one_letter_code
_entity_poly.pdbx_strand_id
1 'polypeptide(L)'
;RFYYLIHPFKLTYDEAVQACQRDGAQIAKVGQMYAAWKLLGYDRCDAGWLADGSVRYPISKPRRRCSPTEAAVRFSGFPDKKHKLYGVYCYKSNN
;
A
#
# COMPACT_ATOMS: atom_id res chain seq x y z
N ARG A 1 -9.35 -1.32 -9.65
CA ARG A 1 -9.61 -1.39 -8.20
C ARG A 1 -8.29 -1.40 -7.40
N PHE A 2 -8.12 -0.46 -6.48
CA PHE A 2 -7.00 -0.37 -5.52
C PHE A 2 -7.34 -1.11 -4.22
N TYR A 3 -6.40 -1.85 -3.63
CA TYR A 3 -6.60 -2.57 -2.37
C TYR A 3 -5.27 -2.96 -1.71
N TYR A 4 -5.30 -3.21 -0.40
CA TYR A 4 -4.24 -3.88 0.34
C TYR A 4 -4.42 -5.40 0.23
N LEU A 5 -3.39 -6.13 -0.19
CA LEU A 5 -3.46 -7.59 -0.29
C LEU A 5 -3.30 -8.22 1.10
N ILE A 6 -4.31 -8.98 1.52
CA ILE A 6 -4.25 -9.75 2.77
C ILE A 6 -3.37 -10.97 2.54
N HIS A 7 -2.19 -10.97 3.15
CA HIS A 7 -1.18 -12.02 3.02
C HIS A 7 -0.75 -12.50 4.41
N PRO A 8 -0.51 -13.81 4.63
CA PRO A 8 -0.20 -14.36 5.95
C PRO A 8 1.13 -13.87 6.54
N PHE A 9 2.05 -13.43 5.68
CA PHE A 9 3.38 -12.95 6.08
C PHE A 9 3.71 -11.60 5.46
N LYS A 10 4.62 -10.87 6.10
CA LYS A 10 5.27 -9.69 5.50
C LYS A 10 6.16 -10.13 4.33
N LEU A 11 6.39 -9.21 3.40
CA LEU A 11 6.99 -9.48 2.10
C LEU A 11 8.22 -8.61 1.87
N THR A 12 9.21 -9.16 1.18
CA THR A 12 10.21 -8.36 0.47
C THR A 12 9.53 -7.56 -0.66
N TYR A 13 10.23 -6.61 -1.26
CA TYR A 13 9.69 -5.88 -2.41
C TYR A 13 9.35 -6.83 -3.58
N ASP A 14 10.25 -7.77 -3.90
CA ASP A 14 10.05 -8.69 -5.02
C ASP A 14 8.90 -9.68 -4.74
N GLU A 15 8.79 -10.18 -3.51
CA GLU A 15 7.66 -11.01 -3.09
C GLU A 15 6.33 -10.25 -3.17
N ALA A 16 6.34 -8.96 -2.83
CA ALA A 16 5.18 -8.08 -2.92
C ALA A 16 4.72 -7.91 -4.38
N VAL A 17 5.64 -7.68 -5.32
CA VAL A 17 5.34 -7.62 -6.75
C VAL A 17 4.71 -8.94 -7.22
N GLN A 18 5.34 -10.07 -6.90
CA GLN A 18 4.85 -11.40 -7.28
C GLN A 18 3.51 -11.75 -6.63
N ALA A 19 3.25 -11.30 -5.41
CA ALA A 19 1.98 -11.53 -4.72
C ALA A 19 0.82 -10.82 -5.43
N CYS A 20 0.99 -9.57 -5.86
CA CYS A 20 -0.03 -8.89 -6.66
C CYS A 20 -0.24 -9.58 -8.02
N GLN A 21 0.82 -10.02 -8.69
CA GLN A 21 0.73 -10.72 -9.97
C GLN A 21 -0.05 -12.04 -9.86
N ARG A 22 0.23 -12.84 -8.81
CA ARG A 22 -0.50 -14.09 -8.54
C ARG A 22 -1.99 -13.86 -8.24
N ASP A 23 -2.35 -12.70 -7.71
CA ASP A 23 -3.74 -12.29 -7.48
C ASP A 23 -4.42 -11.68 -8.75
N GLY A 24 -3.74 -11.72 -9.89
CA GLY A 24 -4.23 -11.15 -11.15
C GLY A 24 -4.28 -9.62 -11.14
N ALA A 25 -3.35 -9.00 -10.43
CA ALA A 25 -3.20 -7.56 -10.29
C ALA A 25 -1.74 -7.11 -10.50
N GLN A 26 -1.48 -5.81 -10.42
CA GLN A 26 -0.14 -5.24 -10.42
C GLN A 26 0.13 -4.56 -9.09
N ILE A 27 1.39 -4.45 -8.67
CA ILE A 27 1.74 -3.61 -7.53
C ILE A 27 1.27 -2.18 -7.78
N ALA A 28 0.61 -1.58 -6.81
CA ALA A 28 -0.03 -0.29 -6.98
C ALA A 28 1.00 0.83 -7.12
N LYS A 29 0.70 1.80 -7.98
CA LYS A 29 1.47 3.05 -8.08
C LYS A 29 1.05 4.03 -6.98
N VAL A 30 1.95 4.93 -6.63
CA VAL A 30 1.68 6.03 -5.68
C VAL A 30 0.44 6.82 -6.07
N GLY A 31 0.32 7.21 -7.35
CA GLY A 31 -0.85 7.95 -7.85
C GLY A 31 -2.18 7.21 -7.65
N GLN A 32 -2.19 5.88 -7.77
CA GLN A 32 -3.41 5.08 -7.54
C GLN A 32 -3.80 5.08 -6.06
N MET A 33 -2.83 5.04 -5.15
CA MET A 33 -3.11 5.17 -3.72
C MET A 33 -3.63 6.57 -3.37
N TYR A 34 -3.04 7.63 -3.91
CA TYR A 34 -3.54 8.99 -3.72
C TYR A 34 -4.95 9.16 -4.27
N ALA A 35 -5.24 8.63 -5.46
CA ALA A 35 -6.58 8.66 -6.03
C ALA A 35 -7.59 7.90 -5.15
N ALA A 36 -7.25 6.69 -4.68
CA ALA A 36 -8.11 5.91 -3.80
C ALA A 36 -8.36 6.62 -2.46
N TRP A 37 -7.32 7.19 -1.85
CA TRP A 37 -7.43 7.96 -0.62
C TRP A 37 -8.28 9.22 -0.80
N LYS A 38 -7.98 10.03 -1.82
CA LYS A 38 -8.59 11.36 -2.00
C LYS A 38 -10.02 11.29 -2.52
N LEU A 39 -10.30 10.40 -3.48
CA LEU A 39 -11.58 10.34 -4.18
C LEU A 39 -12.54 9.31 -3.58
N LEU A 40 -12.01 8.21 -3.04
CA LEU A 40 -12.83 7.11 -2.50
C LEU A 40 -12.77 7.02 -0.97
N GLY A 41 -12.05 7.94 -0.31
CA GLY A 41 -11.89 7.93 1.15
C GLY A 41 -11.17 6.69 1.67
N TYR A 42 -10.34 6.03 0.85
CA TYR A 42 -9.68 4.78 1.23
C TYR A 42 -8.81 4.99 2.47
N ASP A 43 -9.01 4.12 3.47
CA ASP A 43 -8.38 4.20 4.79
C ASP A 43 -7.79 2.84 5.19
N ARG A 44 -6.50 2.81 5.49
CA ARG A 44 -5.80 1.61 5.95
C ARG A 44 -4.56 2.00 6.75
N CYS A 45 -4.43 1.44 7.95
CA CYS A 45 -3.30 1.66 8.85
C CYS A 45 -2.25 0.54 8.74
N ASP A 46 -2.00 0.09 7.51
CA ASP A 46 -1.01 -0.95 7.23
C ASP A 46 -0.01 -0.43 6.20
N ALA A 47 1.25 -0.32 6.61
CA ALA A 47 2.35 0.04 5.72
C ALA A 47 2.57 -1.05 4.67
N GLY A 48 2.59 -0.65 3.39
CA GLY A 48 2.74 -1.57 2.28
C GLY A 48 3.59 -1.01 1.15
N TRP A 49 4.25 -1.91 0.42
CA TRP A 49 5.04 -1.60 -0.77
C TRP A 49 4.18 -1.01 -1.89
N LEU A 50 4.77 -0.09 -2.64
CA LEU A 50 4.27 0.50 -3.88
C LEU A 50 5.30 0.37 -5.00
N ALA A 51 4.87 0.55 -6.25
CA ALA A 51 5.67 0.31 -7.46
C ALA A 51 6.97 1.12 -7.58
N ASP A 52 7.09 2.26 -6.87
CA ASP A 52 8.33 3.06 -6.83
C ASP A 52 9.36 2.50 -5.82
N GLY A 53 9.03 1.41 -5.11
CA GLY A 53 9.84 0.87 -4.02
C GLY A 53 9.68 1.63 -2.71
N SER A 54 8.73 2.58 -2.62
CA SER A 54 8.39 3.21 -1.35
C SER A 54 7.45 2.33 -0.53
N VAL A 55 7.44 2.57 0.76
CA VAL A 55 6.42 2.05 1.68
C VAL A 55 5.56 3.19 2.16
N ARG A 56 4.24 3.03 2.02
CA ARG A 56 3.25 4.06 2.39
C ARG A 56 1.97 3.43 2.92
N TYR A 57 1.10 4.25 3.52
CA TYR A 57 -0.26 3.86 3.87
C TYR A 57 -1.22 5.08 3.88
N PRO A 58 -2.46 4.94 3.39
CA PRO A 58 -3.43 6.03 3.34
C PRO A 58 -4.31 6.08 4.59
N ILE A 59 -4.42 7.24 5.24
CA ILE A 59 -5.37 7.48 6.33
C ILE A 59 -6.35 8.58 5.90
N SER A 60 -7.62 8.25 5.73
CA SER A 60 -8.67 9.24 5.47
C SER A 60 -9.39 9.66 6.76
N LYS A 61 -9.35 8.81 7.80
CA LYS A 61 -9.93 9.07 9.12
C LYS A 61 -8.84 9.12 10.21
N PRO A 62 -8.44 10.33 10.67
CA PRO A 62 -7.41 10.49 11.69
C PRO A 62 -7.68 9.68 12.96
N ARG A 63 -6.64 9.04 13.52
CA ARG A 63 -6.69 8.25 14.76
C ARG A 63 -5.30 8.02 15.38
N ARG A 64 -5.28 7.90 16.72
CA ARG A 64 -4.08 7.91 17.58
C ARG A 64 -2.90 7.02 17.14
N ARG A 65 -3.14 5.82 16.62
CA ARG A 65 -2.06 4.86 16.26
C ARG A 65 -1.56 4.94 14.81
N CYS A 66 -2.19 5.79 13.99
CA CYS A 66 -1.98 5.78 12.54
C CYS A 66 -1.66 7.17 12.01
N SER A 67 -2.52 8.14 12.33
CA SER A 67 -2.38 9.53 11.93
C SER A 67 -3.24 10.37 12.88
N PRO A 68 -2.71 10.84 14.01
CA PRO A 68 -3.53 11.42 15.08
C PRO A 68 -4.28 12.68 14.68
N THR A 69 -3.69 13.51 13.81
CA THR A 69 -4.13 14.88 13.57
C THR A 69 -4.71 15.13 12.20
N GLU A 70 -4.37 14.32 11.19
CA GLU A 70 -4.70 14.66 9.79
C GLU A 70 -5.00 13.43 8.93
N ALA A 71 -5.80 13.66 7.89
CA ALA A 71 -5.96 12.71 6.80
C ALA A 71 -4.78 12.88 5.86
N ALA A 72 -3.99 11.83 5.67
CA ALA A 72 -2.77 11.89 4.87
C ALA A 72 -2.41 10.52 4.30
N VAL A 73 -1.72 10.55 3.16
CA VAL A 73 -0.90 9.43 2.71
C VAL A 73 0.42 9.49 3.48
N ARG A 74 0.60 8.58 4.45
CA ARG A 74 1.81 8.50 5.26
C ARG A 74 2.92 7.82 4.48
N PHE A 75 4.11 8.41 4.51
CA PHE A 75 5.31 7.91 3.86
C PHE A 75 6.24 7.31 4.92
N SER A 76 6.63 6.05 4.74
CA SER A 76 7.52 5.32 5.65
C SER A 76 8.94 5.20 5.11
N GLY A 77 9.24 5.75 3.94
CA GLY A 77 10.59 5.73 3.34
C GLY A 77 10.74 4.76 2.17
N PHE A 78 12.00 4.54 1.80
CA PHE A 78 12.48 3.54 0.85
C PHE A 78 13.35 2.52 1.61
N PRO A 79 12.75 1.55 2.30
CA PRO A 79 13.51 0.57 3.09
C PRO A 79 14.27 -0.41 2.17
N ASP A 80 15.22 -1.16 2.75
CA ASP A 80 15.92 -2.23 2.03
C ASP A 80 14.91 -3.25 1.51
N LYS A 81 14.92 -3.45 0.19
CA LYS A 81 14.00 -4.31 -0.56
C LYS A 81 14.11 -5.79 -0.17
N LYS A 82 15.22 -6.21 0.46
CA LYS A 82 15.47 -7.60 0.87
C LYS A 82 14.80 -7.98 2.18
N HIS A 83 14.32 -7.02 2.97
CA HIS A 83 13.72 -7.29 4.28
C HIS A 83 12.20 -7.51 4.19
N LYS A 84 11.71 -8.56 4.86
CA LYS A 84 10.28 -8.92 4.95
C LYS A 84 9.57 -8.14 6.05
N LEU A 85 9.33 -6.85 5.83
CA LEU A 85 8.79 -5.96 6.87
C LEU A 85 7.37 -5.46 6.61
N TYR A 86 6.92 -5.45 5.36
CA TYR A 86 5.70 -4.74 4.96
C TYR A 86 4.73 -5.63 4.18
N GLY A 87 3.47 -5.20 4.09
CA GLY A 87 2.52 -5.79 3.15
C GLY A 87 2.67 -5.19 1.75
N VAL A 88 1.63 -5.29 0.93
CA VAL A 88 1.62 -4.71 -0.41
C VAL A 88 0.25 -4.16 -0.76
N TYR A 89 0.25 -3.03 -1.47
CA TYR A 89 -0.95 -2.54 -2.14
C TYR A 89 -0.93 -2.97 -3.60
N CYS A 90 -2.04 -3.50 -4.07
CA CYS A 90 -2.23 -3.96 -5.44
C CYS A 90 -3.29 -3.12 -6.15
N TYR A 91 -3.21 -3.11 -7.47
CA TYR A 91 -4.17 -2.49 -8.35
C TYR A 91 -4.55 -3.45 -9.46
N LYS A 92 -5.85 -3.77 -9.55
CA LYS A 92 -6.43 -4.56 -10.63
C LYS A 92 -7.07 -3.63 -11.65
N SER A 93 -6.63 -3.63 -12.91
CA SER A 93 -7.36 -2.93 -13.95
C SER A 93 -8.67 -3.67 -14.18
N ASN A 94 -9.79 -2.95 -14.28
CA ASN A 94 -10.99 -3.54 -14.84
C ASN A 94 -10.77 -3.53 -16.36
N ASN A 95 -10.67 -4.70 -16.98
CA ASN A 95 -10.89 -4.81 -18.41
C ASN A 95 -12.40 -4.82 -18.65
#